data_AF-A0A0T1SW27-F1
#
_entry.id   AF-A0A0T1SW27-F1
#
_cell.length_a   1.000
_cell.length_b   1.000
_cell.length_c   1.000
_cell.angle_alpha   90.00
_cell.angle_beta   90.00
_cell.angle_gamma   90.00
#
_symmetry.space_group_name_H-M   'P 1'
#
loop_
_entity.id
_entity.type
_entity.pdbx_description
1 polymer ?
#
loop_
_entity_poly.entity_id
_entity_poly.type
_entity_poly.pdbx_seq_one_letter_code
_entity_poly.pdbx_strand_id
1 'polypeptide(L)'
;MFVSLAVVTVFMSALLLVSAGAKSLRTRHITEQMSTLGVPQGMMAFLIGAQIAGAAGVIAGLWWGPVGIAAAIGLTLYFAGAVAFHLRVGDRKGASPAVVLTVASVALIVLRAATL
;
A
#
# COMPACT_ATOMS: atom_id res chain seq x y z
N MET A 1 -14.00 12.15 14.21
CA MET A 1 -13.15 10.99 13.83
C MET A 1 -13.51 10.41 12.47
N PHE A 2 -14.80 10.26 12.13
CA PHE A 2 -15.21 9.72 10.83
C PHE A 2 -14.68 10.49 9.60
N VAL A 3 -14.73 11.83 9.62
CA VAL A 3 -14.19 12.66 8.52
C VAL A 3 -12.71 12.37 8.28
N SER A 4 -11.90 12.32 9.33
CA SER A 4 -10.46 12.00 9.24
C SER A 4 -10.23 10.61 8.65
N LEU A 5 -10.98 9.61 9.12
CA LEU A 5 -10.93 8.26 8.59
C LEU A 5 -11.28 8.22 7.09
N ALA A 6 -12.38 8.88 6.69
CA ALA A 6 -12.80 8.92 5.29
C ALA A 6 -11.75 9.61 4.40
N VAL A 7 -11.18 10.73 4.84
CA VAL A 7 -10.11 11.44 4.11
C VAL A 7 -8.88 10.55 3.94
N VAL A 8 -8.41 9.91 5.01
CA VAL A 8 -7.23 9.02 4.95
C VAL A 8 -7.51 7.81 4.06
N THR A 9 -8.71 7.22 4.14
CA THR A 9 -9.13 6.10 3.28
C THR A 9 -9.12 6.50 1.81
N VAL A 10 -9.74 7.62 1.44
CA VAL A 10 -9.79 8.08 0.04
C VAL A 10 -8.39 8.37 -0.49
N PHE A 11 -7.58 9.08 0.30
CA PHE A 11 -6.21 9.39 -0.08
C PHE A 11 -5.37 8.13 -0.29
N MET A 12 -5.45 7.17 0.64
CA MET A 12 -4.76 5.89 0.53
C MET A 12 -5.19 5.10 -0.70
N SER A 13 -6.49 4.95 -0.92
CA SER A 13 -7.00 4.21 -2.07
C SER A 13 -6.59 4.85 -3.39
N ALA A 14 -6.61 6.19 -3.49
CA ALA A 14 -6.14 6.89 -4.68
C ALA A 14 -4.66 6.60 -4.97
N LEU A 15 -3.78 6.72 -3.96
CA LEU A 15 -2.35 6.44 -4.12
C LEU A 15 -2.06 4.99 -4.52
N LEU A 16 -2.77 4.04 -3.90
CA LEU A 16 -2.65 2.61 -4.22
C LEU A 16 -3.04 2.32 -5.67
N LEU A 17 -4.15 2.91 -6.14
CA LEU A 17 -4.63 2.72 -7.51
C LEU A 17 -3.71 3.39 -8.54
N VAL A 18 -3.18 4.59 -8.26
CA VAL A 18 -2.19 5.24 -9.12
C VAL A 18 -0.92 4.40 -9.22
N SER A 19 -0.41 3.91 -8.09
CA SER A 19 0.78 3.04 -8.04
C SER A 19 0.53 1.70 -8.76
N ALA A 20 -0.64 1.09 -8.57
CA ALA A 20 -1.05 -0.13 -9.27
C ALA A 20 -1.11 0.09 -10.79
N GLY A 21 -1.72 1.18 -11.24
CA GLY A 21 -1.79 1.57 -12.64
C GLY A 21 -0.40 1.78 -13.25
N ALA A 22 0.48 2.52 -12.58
CA ALA A 22 1.85 2.74 -13.01
C ALA A 22 2.62 1.42 -13.16
N LYS A 23 2.48 0.48 -12.20
CA LYS A 23 3.09 -0.86 -12.28
C LYS A 23 2.51 -1.72 -13.39
N SER A 24 1.22 -1.57 -13.70
CA SER A 24 0.56 -2.33 -14.77
C SER A 24 1.07 -1.98 -16.16
N LEU A 25 1.59 -0.76 -16.36
CA LEU A 25 2.16 -0.33 -17.64
C LEU A 25 3.49 -1.03 -17.97
N ARG A 26 4.14 -1.69 -17.00
CA ARG A 26 5.42 -2.41 -17.16
C ARG A 26 6.46 -1.64 -17.96
N THR A 27 6.54 -0.31 -17.75
CA THR A 27 7.54 0.53 -18.42
C THR A 27 8.95 0.07 -18.06
N ARG A 28 9.93 0.39 -18.91
CA ARG A 28 11.34 0.04 -18.70
C ARG A 28 11.85 0.47 -17.33
N HIS A 29 11.41 1.65 -16.86
CA HIS A 29 11.73 2.13 -15.51
C HIS A 29 11.25 1.18 -14.41
N ILE A 30 9.99 0.73 -14.47
CA ILE A 30 9.42 -0.18 -13.46
C ILE A 30 10.10 -1.55 -13.51
N THR A 31 10.36 -2.09 -14.69
CA THR A 31 11.00 -3.41 -14.82
C THR A 31 12.45 -3.38 -14.36
N GLU A 32 13.20 -2.32 -14.65
CA GLU A 32 14.56 -2.09 -14.13
C GLU A 32 14.56 -1.89 -12.61
N GLN A 33 13.59 -1.15 -12.06
CA GLN A 33 13.42 -1.01 -10.61
C GLN A 33 13.15 -2.36 -9.94
N MET A 34 12.24 -3.18 -10.48
CA MET A 34 11.95 -4.51 -9.92
C MET A 34 13.17 -5.43 -9.98
N SER A 35 13.92 -5.38 -11.08
CA SER A 35 15.19 -6.11 -11.23
C SER A 35 16.22 -5.67 -10.18
N THR A 36 16.36 -4.35 -9.98
CA THR A 36 17.27 -3.77 -8.98
C THR A 36 16.89 -4.22 -7.57
N LEU A 37 15.59 -4.27 -7.25
CA LEU A 37 15.07 -4.76 -5.98
C LEU A 37 15.15 -6.29 -5.82
N GLY A 38 15.53 -7.02 -6.88
CA GLY A 38 15.55 -8.48 -6.90
C GLY A 38 14.16 -9.12 -6.86
N VAL A 39 13.12 -8.38 -7.25
CA VAL A 39 11.73 -8.85 -7.26
C VAL A 39 11.40 -9.42 -8.65
N PRO A 40 11.02 -10.71 -8.75
CA PRO A 40 10.65 -11.32 -10.03
C PRO A 40 9.47 -10.61 -10.70
N GLN A 41 9.50 -10.48 -12.03
CA GLN A 41 8.41 -9.84 -12.77
C GLN A 41 7.06 -10.55 -12.64
N GLY A 42 7.05 -11.85 -12.30
CA GLY A 42 5.84 -12.61 -11.98
C GLY A 42 5.15 -12.13 -10.70
N MET A 43 5.92 -11.64 -9.71
CA MET A 43 5.33 -11.06 -8.48
C MET A 43 4.63 -9.73 -8.75
N MET A 44 4.88 -9.07 -9.87
CA MET A 44 4.30 -7.77 -10.16
C MET A 44 2.76 -7.82 -10.26
N ALA A 45 2.21 -8.90 -10.81
CA ALA A 45 0.76 -9.12 -10.85
C ALA A 45 0.17 -9.24 -9.44
N PHE A 46 0.86 -9.98 -8.56
CA PHE A 46 0.49 -10.08 -7.15
C PHE A 46 0.58 -8.72 -6.43
N LEU A 47 1.64 -7.95 -6.67
CA LEU A 47 1.81 -6.62 -6.07
C LEU A 47 0.77 -5.60 -6.54
N ILE A 48 0.32 -5.69 -7.80
CA ILE A 48 -0.77 -4.88 -8.34
C ILE A 48 -2.09 -5.31 -7.70
N GLY A 49 -2.37 -6.61 -7.69
CA GLY A 49 -3.57 -7.18 -7.08
C GLY A 49 -3.70 -6.84 -5.60
N ALA A 50 -2.60 -6.93 -4.83
CA ALA A 50 -2.58 -6.57 -3.41
C ALA A 50 -2.91 -5.09 -3.16
N GLN A 51 -2.44 -4.17 -4.01
CA GLN A 51 -2.77 -2.75 -3.88
C GLN A 51 -4.24 -2.47 -4.21
N ILE A 52 -4.77 -3.09 -5.27
CA ILE A 52 -6.19 -2.97 -5.64
C ILE A 52 -7.08 -3.56 -4.53
N ALA A 53 -6.75 -4.75 -4.05
CA ALA A 53 -7.45 -5.41 -2.95
C ALA A 53 -7.38 -4.59 -1.66
N GLY A 54 -6.21 -4.03 -1.33
CA GLY A 54 -6.04 -3.14 -0.19
C GLY A 54 -6.89 -1.88 -0.29
N ALA A 55 -6.88 -1.21 -1.45
CA ALA A 55 -7.71 -0.03 -1.72
C ALA A 55 -9.20 -0.33 -1.60
N ALA A 56 -9.65 -1.45 -2.19
CA ALA A 56 -11.03 -1.91 -2.09
C ALA A 56 -11.40 -2.27 -0.63
N GLY A 57 -10.51 -2.94 0.09
CA GLY A 57 -10.73 -3.37 1.47
C GLY A 57 -10.84 -2.20 2.45
N VAL A 58 -10.00 -1.17 2.35
CA VAL A 58 -10.12 0.00 3.24
C VAL A 58 -11.37 0.83 2.94
N ILE A 59 -11.82 0.88 1.68
CA ILE A 59 -13.09 1.48 1.27
C ILE A 59 -14.26 0.67 1.81
N ALA A 60 -14.32 -0.64 1.55
CA ALA A 60 -15.34 -1.55 2.08
C ALA A 60 -15.41 -1.50 3.61
N GLY A 61 -14.25 -1.30 4.24
CA GLY A 61 -14.11 -1.08 5.67
C GLY A 61 -14.95 0.08 6.21
N LEU A 62 -15.30 1.09 5.39
CA LEU A 62 -16.16 2.22 5.80
C LEU A 62 -17.54 1.76 6.26
N TRP A 63 -18.05 0.67 5.67
CA TRP A 63 -19.30 0.05 6.09
C TRP A 63 -19.11 -1.08 7.10
N TRP A 64 -17.97 -1.79 7.03
CA TRP A 64 -17.69 -2.91 7.95
C TRP A 64 -16.30 -2.80 8.57
N GLY A 65 -16.23 -2.25 9.79
CA GLY A 65 -14.98 -1.93 10.50
C GLY A 65 -13.91 -3.05 10.52
N PRO A 66 -14.26 -4.31 10.84
CA PRO A 66 -13.32 -5.44 10.80
C PRO A 66 -12.61 -5.64 9.46
N VAL A 67 -13.30 -5.44 8.33
CA VAL A 67 -12.70 -5.53 6.99
C VAL A 67 -11.69 -4.40 6.77
N GLY A 68 -12.02 -3.19 7.24
CA GLY A 68 -11.10 -2.06 7.17
C GLY A 68 -9.81 -2.30 7.94
N ILE A 69 -9.91 -2.91 9.13
CA ILE A 69 -8.74 -3.28 9.95
C ILE A 69 -7.91 -4.34 9.24
N ALA A 70 -8.54 -5.42 8.75
CA ALA A 70 -7.83 -6.48 8.03
C ALA A 70 -7.10 -5.95 6.78
N ALA A 71 -7.75 -5.07 6.01
CA ALA A 71 -7.14 -4.43 4.84
C ALA A 71 -5.96 -3.53 5.23
N ALA A 72 -6.10 -2.74 6.30
CA ALA A 72 -5.03 -1.87 6.78
C ALA A 72 -3.82 -2.65 7.32
N ILE A 73 -4.04 -3.81 7.96
CA ILE A 73 -2.97 -4.75 8.34
C ILE A 73 -2.26 -5.29 7.10
N GLY A 74 -3.01 -5.75 6.10
CA GLY A 74 -2.44 -6.24 4.84
C GLY A 74 -1.58 -5.17 4.13
N LEU A 75 -2.06 -3.93 4.08
CA LEU A 75 -1.30 -2.80 3.53
C LEU A 75 -0.04 -2.49 4.35
N THR A 76 -0.12 -2.57 5.67
CA THR A 76 1.04 -2.39 6.55
C THR A 76 2.13 -3.41 6.24
N LEU A 77 1.77 -4.69 6.12
CA LEU A 77 2.71 -5.76 5.77
C LEU A 77 3.28 -5.57 4.36
N TYR A 78 2.44 -5.20 3.40
CA TYR A 78 2.85 -4.90 2.02
C TYR A 78 3.93 -3.82 1.98
N PHE A 79 3.68 -2.67 2.61
CA PHE A 79 4.61 -1.55 2.57
C PHE A 79 5.83 -1.77 3.45
N ALA A 80 5.71 -2.46 4.58
CA ALA A 80 6.86 -2.87 5.37
C ALA A 80 7.81 -3.77 4.56
N GLY A 81 7.26 -4.71 3.78
CA GLY A 81 8.02 -5.50 2.81
C GLY A 81 8.72 -4.62 1.77
N ALA A 82 7.99 -3.66 1.18
CA ALA A 82 8.57 -2.71 0.23
C ALA A 82 9.75 -1.91 0.82
N VAL A 83 9.60 -1.39 2.04
CA VAL A 83 10.69 -0.70 2.77
C VAL A 83 11.90 -1.63 2.90
N ALA A 84 11.70 -2.87 3.32
CA ALA A 84 12.79 -3.84 3.48
C ALA A 84 13.53 -4.10 2.15
N PHE A 85 12.81 -4.26 1.03
CA PHE A 85 13.44 -4.44 -0.30
C PHE A 85 14.22 -3.21 -0.75
N HIS A 86 13.68 -2.01 -0.57
CA HIS A 86 14.37 -0.77 -0.92
C HIS A 86 15.62 -0.56 -0.06
N LEU A 87 15.54 -0.77 1.25
CA LEU A 87 16.68 -0.63 2.16
C LEU A 87 17.76 -1.68 1.91
N ARG A 88 17.38 -2.92 1.55
CA ARG A 88 18.32 -4.00 1.23
C ARG A 88 19.28 -3.63 0.08
N VAL A 89 18.80 -2.85 -0.88
CA VAL A 89 19.60 -2.41 -2.04
C VAL A 89 20.11 -0.97 -1.91
N GLY A 90 19.91 -0.35 -0.75
CA GLY A 90 20.35 1.03 -0.47
C GLY A 90 19.49 2.11 -1.12
N ASP A 91 18.32 1.79 -1.68
CA ASP A 91 17.41 2.75 -2.32
C ASP A 91 16.59 3.54 -1.29
N ARG A 92 17.21 4.58 -0.71
CA ARG A 92 16.54 5.46 0.25
C ARG A 92 15.43 6.30 -0.37
N LYS A 93 15.54 6.62 -1.67
CA LYS A 93 14.55 7.44 -2.38
C LYS A 93 13.25 6.66 -2.51
N GLY A 94 13.31 5.39 -2.91
CA GLY A 94 12.14 4.49 -2.96
C GLY A 94 11.65 4.04 -1.58
N ALA A 95 12.53 3.95 -0.58
CA ALA A 95 12.12 3.63 0.79
C ALA A 95 11.25 4.74 1.41
N SER A 96 11.50 6.02 1.10
CA SER A 96 10.81 7.12 1.78
C SER A 96 9.28 7.15 1.56
N PRO A 97 8.73 7.01 0.33
CA PRO A 97 7.28 6.88 0.15
C PRO A 97 6.74 5.60 0.78
N ALA A 98 7.48 4.50 0.73
CA ALA A 98 7.06 3.23 1.32
C ALA A 98 6.89 3.36 2.84
N VAL A 99 7.81 4.03 3.55
CA VAL A 99 7.70 4.31 4.99
C VAL A 99 6.47 5.16 5.30
N VAL A 100 6.24 6.23 4.54
CA VAL A 100 5.06 7.10 4.74
C VAL A 100 3.77 6.30 4.59
N LEU A 101 3.71 5.42 3.58
CA LEU A 101 2.54 4.58 3.33
C LEU A 101 2.36 3.50 4.40
N THR A 102 3.44 2.94 4.95
CA THR A 102 3.39 2.07 6.12
C THR A 102 2.78 2.79 7.32
N VAL A 103 3.27 4.00 7.64
CA VAL A 103 2.77 4.79 8.79
C VAL A 103 1.30 5.14 8.62
N ALA A 104 0.88 5.56 7.42
CA ALA A 104 -0.51 5.89 7.17
C ALA A 104 -1.42 4.64 7.17
N SER A 105 -0.90 3.45 6.81
CA SER A 105 -1.63 2.18 6.97
C SER A 105 -1.83 1.82 8.44
N VAL A 106 -0.82 2.02 9.29
CA VAL A 106 -0.95 1.86 10.75
C VAL A 106 -1.94 2.87 11.33
N ALA A 107 -1.90 4.12 10.87
CA ALA A 107 -2.87 5.14 11.28
C ALA A 107 -4.32 4.73 10.95
N LEU A 108 -4.56 4.07 9.82
CA LEU A 108 -5.89 3.52 9.50
C LEU A 108 -6.33 2.44 10.48
N ILE A 109 -5.43 1.57 10.97
CA ILE A 109 -5.75 0.57 12.00
C ILE A 109 -6.21 1.27 13.28
N VAL A 110 -5.45 2.26 13.75
CA VAL A 110 -5.74 3.01 14.98
C VAL A 110 -7.04 3.79 14.85
N LEU A 111 -7.22 4.53 13.74
CA LEU A 111 -8.45 5.28 13.47
C LEU A 111 -9.67 4.35 13.45
N ARG A 112 -9.54 3.15 12.87
CA ARG A 112 -10.62 2.17 12.85
C ARG A 112 -10.93 1.65 14.24
N ALA A 113 -9.92 1.22 14.98
CA ALA A 113 -10.10 0.70 16.34
C ALA A 113 -10.76 1.74 17.27
N ALA A 114 -10.47 3.02 17.08
CA ALA A 114 -11.07 4.11 17.84
C ALA A 114 -12.50 4.49 17.40
N THR A 115 -12.99 3.97 16.27
CA THR A 115 -14.32 4.27 15.70
C THR A 115 -15.22 3.04 15.55
N LEU A 116 -14.79 1.89 16.08
CA LEU A 116 -15.59 0.66 16.11
C LEU A 116 -16.83 0.81 17.02
#